data_AF-A0AAP9DUY0-F1
#
_entry.id   AF-A0AAP9DUY0-F1
#
_cell.length_a   1.000
_cell.length_b   1.000
_cell.length_c   1.000
_cell.angle_alpha   90.00
_cell.angle_beta   90.00
_cell.angle_gamma   90.00
#
_symmetry.space_group_name_H-M   'P 1'
#
loop_
_entity.id
_entity.type
_entity.pdbx_description
1 polymer ?
#
loop_
_entity_poly.entity_id
_entity_poly.type
_entity_poly.pdbx_seq_one_letter_code
_entity_poly.pdbx_strand_id
1 'polypeptide(L)'
;MRTTIKICGVQSVYLDYLREFDRVVSKDPAQNRKFVGILLEVNNFSYYAPLSSPKPKHEFIADTAPDVIKIERGRLGIINLNNMIPVLPPVIIPIHIAREPDHRYRQLLMKQMLYVRKNEEAIKKKAKRLYQIVKSR
;
A
#
# COMPACT_ATOMS: atom_id res chain seq x y z
N MET A 1 0.41 -21.77 -0.57
CA MET A 1 -0.36 -21.06 0.47
C MET A 1 -0.94 -19.79 -0.13
N ARG A 2 -2.23 -19.50 0.02
CA ARG A 2 -2.79 -18.20 -0.41
C ARG A 2 -2.38 -17.14 0.61
N THR A 3 -1.45 -16.28 0.24
CA THR A 3 -0.99 -15.20 1.12
C THR A 3 -1.98 -14.04 1.07
N THR A 4 -2.72 -13.79 2.15
CA THR A 4 -3.70 -12.70 2.25
C THR A 4 -3.01 -11.34 2.34
N ILE A 5 -3.57 -10.28 1.72
CA ILE A 5 -3.08 -8.91 1.93
C ILE A 5 -3.27 -8.49 3.40
N LYS A 6 -2.22 -7.92 3.98
CA LYS A 6 -2.19 -7.31 5.31
C LYS A 6 -1.81 -5.84 5.21
N ILE A 7 -2.20 -5.08 6.22
CA ILE A 7 -1.70 -3.72 6.46
C ILE A 7 -0.50 -3.86 7.42
N CYS A 8 0.59 -3.16 7.15
CA CYS A 8 1.79 -3.11 7.98
C CYS A 8 2.43 -1.70 7.95
N GLY A 9 3.43 -1.48 8.80
CA GLY A 9 4.43 -0.43 8.59
C GLY A 9 5.68 -0.99 7.92
N VAL A 10 6.56 -0.10 7.49
CA VAL A 10 7.90 -0.43 6.98
C VAL A 10 8.91 0.47 7.69
N GLN A 11 10.09 -0.05 8.01
CA GLN A 11 11.14 0.74 8.67
C GLN A 11 11.53 1.97 7.83
N SER A 12 11.53 3.15 8.45
CA SER A 12 11.88 4.43 7.80
C SER A 12 13.28 4.39 7.21
N VAL A 13 14.26 3.82 7.94
CA VAL A 13 15.64 3.63 7.47
C VAL A 13 15.71 2.82 6.17
N TYR A 14 14.83 1.83 6.00
CA TYR A 14 14.75 1.05 4.75
C TYR A 14 14.13 1.86 3.61
N LEU A 15 13.10 2.67 3.92
CA LEU A 15 12.52 3.58 2.94
C LEU A 15 13.54 4.63 2.49
N ASP A 16 14.32 5.18 3.41
CA ASP A 16 15.38 6.15 3.12
C ASP A 16 16.49 5.52 2.28
N TYR A 17 16.91 4.28 2.58
CA TYR A 17 17.82 3.52 1.72
C TYR A 17 17.29 3.35 0.29
N LEU A 18 16.03 2.90 0.12
CA LEU A 18 15.44 2.76 -1.22
C LEU A 18 15.36 4.10 -1.97
N ARG A 19 15.19 5.21 -1.25
CA ARG A 19 15.15 6.56 -1.83
C ARG A 19 16.49 7.05 -2.38
N GLU A 20 17.60 6.44 -1.99
CA GLU A 20 18.91 6.70 -2.61
C GLU A 20 18.90 6.28 -4.09
N PHE A 21 18.09 5.28 -4.45
CA PHE A 21 17.95 4.76 -5.80
C PHE A 21 16.73 5.31 -6.54
N ASP A 22 15.61 5.51 -5.83
CA ASP A 22 14.38 6.05 -6.43
C ASP A 22 13.66 7.03 -5.49
N ARG A 23 13.68 8.31 -5.88
CA ARG A 23 13.09 9.41 -5.12
C ARG A 23 11.57 9.33 -5.00
N VAL A 24 10.88 8.50 -5.80
CA VAL A 24 9.42 8.32 -5.71
C VAL A 24 9.01 7.44 -4.52
N VAL A 25 9.93 6.69 -3.94
CA VAL A 25 9.66 5.88 -2.73
C VAL A 25 9.16 6.78 -1.61
N SER A 26 8.08 6.36 -0.94
CA SER A 26 7.41 7.19 0.07
C SER A 26 8.33 7.49 1.26
N LYS A 27 8.44 8.77 1.62
CA LYS A 27 9.09 9.19 2.87
C LYS A 27 8.16 8.96 4.06
N ASP A 28 8.69 8.53 5.19
CA ASP A 28 7.95 8.33 6.43
C ASP A 28 8.80 8.61 7.69
N PRO A 29 9.19 9.86 7.93
CA PRO A 29 10.08 10.20 9.04
C PRO A 29 9.44 9.96 10.41
N ALA A 30 8.11 9.95 10.48
CA ALA A 30 7.33 9.73 11.69
C ALA A 30 6.92 8.26 11.89
N GLN A 31 7.35 7.34 11.01
CA GLN A 31 7.03 5.90 11.07
C GLN A 31 5.50 5.60 11.13
N ASN A 32 4.70 6.46 10.53
CA ASN A 32 3.24 6.39 10.62
C ASN A 32 2.57 5.92 9.32
N ARG A 33 3.30 5.92 8.20
CA ARG A 33 2.78 5.47 6.91
C ARG A 33 2.53 3.97 6.95
N LYS A 34 1.31 3.59 6.58
CA LYS A 34 0.93 2.19 6.44
C LYS A 34 1.04 1.75 5.00
N PHE A 35 1.40 0.49 4.83
CA PHE A 35 1.55 -0.19 3.55
C PHE A 35 0.58 -1.37 3.50
N VAL A 36 0.20 -1.77 2.29
CA VAL A 36 -0.57 -2.97 2.02
C VAL A 36 0.27 -3.96 1.23
N GLY A 37 0.30 -5.21 1.67
CA GLY A 37 0.92 -6.30 0.94
C GLY A 37 0.71 -7.64 1.66
N ILE A 38 0.96 -8.77 1.01
CA ILE A 38 1.74 -8.91 -0.23
C ILE A 38 0.85 -8.70 -1.46
N LEU A 39 1.24 -7.78 -2.35
CA LEU A 39 0.48 -7.44 -3.57
C LEU A 39 0.87 -8.31 -4.76
N LEU A 40 2.16 -8.56 -4.91
CA LEU A 40 2.74 -9.48 -5.89
C LEU A 40 4.11 -9.94 -5.39
N GLU A 41 4.60 -11.03 -5.97
CA GLU A 41 5.95 -11.53 -5.76
C GLU A 41 6.70 -11.53 -7.08
N VAL A 42 7.91 -10.98 -7.09
CA VAL A 42 8.79 -10.96 -8.26
C VAL A 42 10.20 -11.27 -7.82
N ASN A 43 10.83 -12.27 -8.43
CA ASN A 43 12.20 -12.70 -8.12
C ASN A 43 12.42 -12.89 -6.61
N ASN A 44 11.47 -13.54 -5.93
CA ASN A 44 11.46 -13.78 -4.48
C ASN A 44 11.34 -12.52 -3.60
N PHE A 45 11.03 -11.36 -4.17
CA PHE A 45 10.70 -10.14 -3.42
C PHE A 45 9.19 -9.93 -3.37
N SER A 46 8.66 -9.75 -2.17
CA SER A 46 7.27 -9.38 -1.95
C SER A 46 7.08 -7.87 -2.05
N TYR A 47 6.09 -7.45 -2.84
CA TYR A 47 5.80 -6.04 -3.08
C TYR A 47 4.67 -5.51 -2.19
N TYR A 48 4.87 -4.28 -1.72
CA TYR A 48 3.95 -3.55 -0.85
C TYR A 48 3.72 -2.15 -1.39
N ALA A 49 2.50 -1.63 -1.31
CA ALA A 49 2.19 -0.27 -1.72
C ALA A 49 1.77 0.61 -0.53
N PRO A 50 2.18 1.89 -0.48
CA PRO A 50 1.78 2.79 0.58
C PRO A 50 0.30 3.17 0.46
N LEU A 51 -0.37 3.19 1.60
CA LEU A 51 -1.66 3.84 1.75
C LEU A 51 -1.48 5.36 1.81
N SER A 52 -2.49 6.08 1.31
CA SER A 52 -2.65 7.51 1.55
C SER A 52 -4.04 7.77 2.12
N SER A 53 -4.10 8.56 3.19
CA SER A 53 -5.34 9.02 3.82
C SER A 53 -6.26 9.74 2.82
N PRO A 54 -7.57 9.81 3.09
CA PRO A 54 -8.53 10.53 2.24
C PRO A 54 -8.10 11.97 1.99
N LYS A 55 -8.26 12.43 0.74
CA LYS A 55 -8.04 13.81 0.30
C LYS A 55 -9.08 14.13 -0.78
N PRO A 56 -9.56 15.39 -0.89
CA PRO A 56 -10.57 15.75 -1.89
C PRO A 56 -10.23 15.31 -3.31
N LYS A 57 -8.95 15.46 -3.70
CA LYS A 57 -8.47 15.05 -5.03
C LYS A 57 -8.63 13.57 -5.35
N HIS A 58 -8.78 12.69 -4.35
CA HIS A 58 -8.88 11.24 -4.56
C HIS A 58 -10.22 10.83 -5.18
N GLU A 59 -11.29 11.61 -4.96
CA GLU A 59 -12.61 11.32 -5.53
C GLU A 59 -12.61 11.48 -7.05
N PHE A 60 -11.80 12.41 -7.55
CA PHE A 60 -11.67 12.74 -8.97
C PHE A 60 -10.69 11.85 -9.73
N ILE A 61 -9.99 10.91 -9.06
CA ILE A 61 -9.13 9.95 -9.75
C ILE A 61 -10.02 8.98 -10.54
N ALA A 62 -9.76 8.84 -11.84
CA ALA A 62 -10.49 7.92 -12.69
C ALA A 62 -10.33 6.46 -12.22
N ASP A 63 -11.41 5.68 -12.24
CA ASP A 63 -11.35 4.26 -11.86
C ASP A 63 -10.44 3.43 -12.78
N THR A 64 -10.25 3.90 -14.02
CA THR A 64 -9.38 3.32 -15.04
C THR A 64 -7.90 3.61 -14.83
N ALA A 65 -7.52 4.53 -13.94
CA ALA A 65 -6.13 4.87 -13.65
C ALA A 65 -5.36 3.59 -13.25
N PRO A 66 -4.30 3.18 -13.97
CA PRO A 66 -3.67 1.87 -13.77
C PRO A 66 -2.87 1.77 -12.46
N ASP A 67 -2.49 2.91 -11.89
CA ASP A 67 -1.50 3.08 -10.84
C ASP A 67 -2.06 3.37 -9.44
N VAL A 68 -3.38 3.57 -9.32
CA VAL A 68 -4.03 3.88 -8.05
C VAL A 68 -5.24 2.97 -7.82
N ILE A 69 -5.48 2.59 -6.57
CA ILE A 69 -6.74 1.96 -6.15
C ILE A 69 -7.45 2.89 -5.18
N LYS A 70 -8.65 3.33 -5.55
CA LYS A 70 -9.53 4.08 -4.64
C LYS A 70 -10.18 3.13 -3.64
N ILE A 71 -10.08 3.45 -2.35
CA ILE A 71 -10.78 2.74 -1.29
C ILE A 71 -12.10 3.49 -1.06
N GLU A 72 -13.23 2.81 -1.28
CA GLU A 72 -14.56 3.40 -1.14
C GLU A 72 -14.73 4.71 -1.94
N ARG A 73 -14.49 4.64 -3.27
CA ARG A 73 -14.52 5.82 -4.19
C ARG A 73 -13.57 6.96 -3.78
N GLY A 74 -12.56 6.69 -2.96
CA GLY A 74 -11.57 7.67 -2.48
C GLY A 74 -11.86 8.21 -1.08
N ARG A 75 -13.06 7.95 -0.53
CA ARG A 75 -13.49 8.43 0.80
C ARG A 75 -12.70 7.83 1.95
N LEU A 76 -12.14 6.63 1.74
CA LEU A 76 -11.26 5.97 2.70
C LEU A 76 -9.79 6.04 2.27
N GLY A 77 -9.46 6.91 1.32
CA GLY A 77 -8.10 7.06 0.80
C GLY A 77 -7.82 6.15 -0.39
N ILE A 78 -6.54 5.95 -0.65
CA ILE A 78 -6.06 5.23 -1.84
C ILE A 78 -4.87 4.32 -1.51
N ILE A 79 -4.65 3.32 -2.37
CA ILE A 79 -3.41 2.53 -2.47
C ILE A 79 -2.62 3.08 -3.67
N ASN A 80 -1.41 3.59 -3.43
CA ASN A 80 -0.55 4.13 -4.50
C ASN A 80 0.33 3.02 -5.08
N LEU A 81 -0.16 2.32 -6.11
CA LEU A 81 0.58 1.20 -6.74
C LEU A 81 1.82 1.67 -7.50
N ASN A 82 1.84 2.90 -8.04
CA ASN A 82 3.04 3.49 -8.64
C ASN A 82 4.20 3.66 -7.65
N ASN A 83 3.93 3.68 -6.35
CA ASN A 83 4.96 3.79 -5.31
C ASN A 83 5.14 2.46 -4.56
N MET A 84 4.74 1.33 -5.17
CA MET A 84 4.98 0.02 -4.57
C MET A 84 6.47 -0.31 -4.57
N ILE A 85 6.92 -0.95 -3.49
CA ILE A 85 8.32 -1.27 -3.25
C ILE A 85 8.48 -2.76 -2.91
N PRO A 86 9.62 -3.38 -3.27
CA PRO A 86 10.00 -4.65 -2.66
C PRO A 86 10.27 -4.42 -1.18
N VAL A 87 9.86 -5.36 -0.32
CA VAL A 87 10.08 -5.27 1.13
C VAL A 87 10.62 -6.60 1.62
N LEU A 88 11.69 -6.54 2.43
CA LEU A 88 12.27 -7.69 3.10
C LEU A 88 11.50 -7.99 4.40
N PRO A 89 11.31 -9.27 4.79
CA PRO A 89 10.60 -9.59 6.02
C PRO A 89 11.11 -8.88 7.30
N PRO A 90 12.44 -8.71 7.53
CA PRO A 90 12.95 -8.09 8.75
C PRO A 90 12.61 -6.60 8.92
N VAL A 91 12.30 -5.89 7.83
CA VAL A 91 11.99 -4.45 7.87
C VAL A 91 10.49 -4.17 7.94
N ILE A 92 9.66 -5.22 8.00
CA ILE A 92 8.20 -5.11 8.16
C ILE A 92 7.89 -4.84 9.63
N ILE A 93 7.10 -3.80 9.88
CA ILE A 93 6.59 -3.49 11.21
C ILE A 93 5.16 -4.02 11.29
N PRO A 94 4.89 -5.10 12.04
CA PRO A 94 3.54 -5.59 12.23
C PRO A 94 2.71 -4.54 12.98
N ILE A 95 1.45 -4.39 12.59
CA ILE A 95 0.53 -3.47 13.26
C ILE A 95 -0.62 -4.25 13.89
N HIS A 96 -1.03 -3.80 15.08
CA HIS A 96 -2.24 -4.24 15.74
C HIS A 96 -3.28 -3.12 15.68
N ILE A 97 -4.08 -3.08 14.62
CA ILE A 97 -5.09 -2.02 14.40
C ILE A 97 -5.98 -1.82 15.63
N ALA A 98 -6.35 -2.91 16.33
CA ALA A 98 -7.16 -2.84 17.54
C ALA A 98 -6.53 -1.99 18.68
N ARG A 99 -5.19 -1.91 18.72
CA ARG A 99 -4.40 -1.18 19.72
C ARG A 99 -4.06 0.26 19.30
N GLU A 100 -4.50 0.71 18.12
CA GLU A 100 -4.34 2.11 17.70
C GLU A 100 -5.09 3.04 18.67
N PRO A 101 -4.41 3.96 19.38
CA PRO A 101 -5.04 4.84 20.36
C PRO A 101 -5.97 5.88 19.73
N ASP A 102 -5.68 6.38 18.52
CA ASP A 102 -6.59 7.29 17.84
C ASP A 102 -7.81 6.52 17.32
N HIS A 103 -8.95 6.73 17.97
CA HIS A 103 -10.19 6.05 17.62
C HIS A 103 -10.60 6.29 16.16
N ARG A 104 -10.45 7.51 15.64
CA ARG A 104 -10.84 7.85 14.26
C ARG A 104 -9.91 7.15 13.28
N TYR A 105 -8.60 7.18 13.55
CA TYR A 105 -7.62 6.52 12.70
C TYR A 105 -7.76 5.00 12.73
N ARG A 106 -8.03 4.42 13.90
CA ARG A 106 -8.36 3.00 14.06
C ARG A 106 -9.55 2.59 13.20
N GLN A 107 -10.65 3.35 13.26
CA GLN A 107 -11.85 3.08 12.45
C GLN A 107 -11.56 3.19 10.96
N LEU A 108 -10.76 4.16 10.53
CA LEU A 108 -10.29 4.27 9.15
C LEU A 108 -9.52 3.01 8.72
N LEU A 109 -8.52 2.59 9.49
CA LEU A 109 -7.71 1.41 9.21
C LEU A 109 -8.54 0.12 9.17
N MET A 110 -9.52 -0.03 10.05
CA MET A 110 -10.44 -1.17 10.03
C MET A 110 -11.28 -1.21 8.75
N LYS A 111 -11.86 -0.07 8.34
CA LYS A 111 -12.64 0.01 7.10
C LYS A 111 -11.78 -0.22 5.86
N GLN A 112 -10.56 0.32 5.84
CA GLN A 112 -9.57 0.05 4.78
C GLN A 112 -9.22 -1.43 4.70
N MET A 113 -8.95 -2.09 5.84
CA MET A 113 -8.66 -3.53 5.88
C MET A 113 -9.83 -4.37 5.35
N LEU A 114 -11.07 -4.04 5.73
CA LEU A 114 -12.27 -4.72 5.23
C LEU A 114 -12.40 -4.57 3.71
N TYR A 115 -12.21 -3.36 3.19
CA TYR A 115 -12.21 -3.11 1.75
C TYR A 115 -11.11 -3.91 1.04
N VAL A 116 -9.88 -3.90 1.57
CA VAL A 116 -8.74 -4.61 0.98
C VAL A 116 -9.01 -6.10 0.90
N ARG A 117 -9.52 -6.71 1.99
CA ARG A 117 -9.88 -8.14 2.00
C ARG A 117 -10.98 -8.47 1.00
N LYS A 118 -12.02 -7.65 0.92
CA LYS A 118 -13.14 -7.84 -0.01
C LYS A 118 -12.70 -7.76 -1.49
N ASN A 119 -11.68 -6.95 -1.78
CA ASN A 119 -11.23 -6.66 -3.15
C ASN A 119 -9.83 -7.21 -3.46
N GLU A 120 -9.35 -8.17 -2.68
CA GLU A 120 -7.96 -8.64 -2.70
C GLU A 120 -7.50 -9.09 -4.09
N GLU A 121 -8.28 -9.94 -4.76
CA GLU A 121 -7.95 -10.45 -6.10
C GLU A 121 -7.85 -9.32 -7.13
N ALA A 122 -8.76 -8.34 -7.08
CA ALA A 122 -8.74 -7.19 -7.97
C ALA A 122 -7.51 -6.29 -7.72
N ILE A 123 -7.16 -6.09 -6.44
CA ILE A 123 -5.98 -5.33 -6.02
C ILE A 123 -4.70 -5.99 -6.57
N LYS A 124 -4.53 -7.30 -6.35
CA LYS A 124 -3.37 -8.06 -6.83
C LYS A 124 -3.29 -8.07 -8.36
N LYS A 125 -4.42 -8.27 -9.05
CA LYS A 125 -4.50 -8.23 -10.51
C LYS A 125 -4.05 -6.87 -11.06
N LYS A 126 -4.48 -5.77 -10.44
CA LYS A 126 -4.09 -4.42 -10.85
C LYS A 126 -2.61 -4.14 -10.59
N ALA A 127 -2.09 -4.54 -9.43
CA ALA A 127 -0.67 -4.43 -9.12
C ALA A 127 0.23 -5.20 -10.10
N LYS A 128 -0.15 -6.45 -10.43
CA LYS A 128 0.55 -7.25 -11.44
C LYS A 128 0.52 -6.60 -12.83
N ARG A 129 -0.64 -6.08 -13.25
CA ARG A 129 -0.78 -5.39 -14.54
C ARG A 129 0.11 -4.15 -14.61
N LEU A 130 0.14 -3.32 -13.55
CA LEU A 130 1.01 -2.15 -13.49
C LEU A 130 2.49 -2.55 -13.60
N TYR A 131 2.92 -3.56 -12.84
CA TYR A 131 4.29 -4.06 -12.90
C TYR A 131 4.68 -4.48 -14.32
N GLN A 132 3.81 -5.21 -15.02
CA GLN A 132 4.03 -5.62 -16.41
C GLN A 132 4.15 -4.43 -17.36
N ILE A 133 3.28 -3.42 -17.24
CA ILE A 133 3.33 -2.19 -18.05
C ILE A 133 4.65 -1.44 -17.87
N VAL A 134 5.15 -1.34 -16.64
CA VAL A 134 6.41 -0.63 -16.35
C VAL A 134 7.61 -1.44 -16.80
N LYS A 135 7.62 -2.76 -16.58
CA LYS A 135 8.71 -3.65 -16.98
C LYS A 135 8.88 -3.76 -18.50
N SER A 136 7.79 -3.61 -19.27
CA SER A 136 7.84 -3.69 -20.73
C SER A 136 8.27 -2.38 -21.42
N ARG A 137 8.57 -1.34 -20.64
CA ARG A 137 9.17 -0.10 -21.14
C ARG A 137 10.68 -0.21 -21.08
#